data_AF-S8BRW0-F1
#
_entry.id   AF-S8BRW0-F1
#
_cell.length_a   1.000
_cell.length_b   1.000
_cell.length_c   1.000
_cell.angle_alpha   90.00
_cell.angle_beta   90.00
_cell.angle_gamma   90.00
#
_symmetry.space_group_name_H-M   'P 1'
#
loop_
_entity.id
_entity.type
_entity.pdbx_description
1 polymer ?
#
loop_
_entity_poly.entity_id
_entity_poly.type
_entity_poly.pdbx_seq_one_letter_code
_entity_poly.pdbx_strand_id
1 'polypeptide(L)'
;MASRVRQLSFWSSVPVYETSNNPHIPVLRSEEDRRDEIVGKLTQACSKFPNIQSLIFETGDWIELNGKVRSLLNLFWPDTRSLRQPGTRIILETQLDIHHMHIYGIFEPVMEVVARGKLQSVEFISCPFAYMEDFQLRPNQVERLKPVLGKLRELEISGMSKSTPRNQNSQPPKQAFYSWMGAIGINVETLRIGTPRARVQSEYGNGFRWEIPPLNLSNLKRMFVANATLTMNEVGAMLCFAEGLEELTISNCRIAQKSEDDVWFTFLQYLKGRGFKHLRRIDLDLSTGHECKGFEFELPRVEITGNWNDEFATCIVKLPVGTSGKQFYVTYKDLQVELDTHETAEEFWGSLTNEKWTASRATRQARVKSVRQLWEHQIRFWGSRDRVRLEKANKFYGGLVEEIEEEEDIDSDWEGIVSFE
;
A
#
# COMPACT_ATOMS: atom_id res chain seq x y z
N MET A 1 30.96 9.70 -20.05
CA MET A 1 30.13 9.74 -18.81
C MET A 1 28.72 9.21 -19.04
N ALA A 2 28.02 9.58 -20.12
CA ALA A 2 26.62 9.21 -20.33
C ALA A 2 26.34 7.68 -20.39
N SER A 3 27.26 6.88 -20.92
CA SER A 3 27.12 5.41 -20.97
C SER A 3 27.16 4.72 -19.61
N ARG A 4 27.62 5.41 -18.55
CA ARG A 4 27.72 4.88 -17.18
C ARG A 4 26.48 5.18 -16.32
N VAL A 5 25.59 6.07 -16.79
CA VAL A 5 24.37 6.40 -16.04
C VAL A 5 23.37 5.24 -16.19
N ARG A 6 23.06 4.58 -15.07
CA ARG A 6 22.12 3.45 -15.00
C ARG A 6 20.82 3.80 -14.27
N GLN A 7 20.78 4.91 -13.56
CA GLN A 7 19.66 5.31 -12.72
C GLN A 7 19.30 6.77 -12.98
N LEU A 8 18.01 7.04 -13.04
CA LEU A 8 17.44 8.39 -12.95
C LEU A 8 16.57 8.48 -11.71
N SER A 9 16.81 9.51 -10.89
CA SER A 9 15.96 9.86 -9.77
C SER A 9 15.17 11.13 -10.11
N PHE A 10 13.85 11.08 -9.91
CA PHE A 10 12.91 12.17 -10.11
C PHE A 10 12.39 12.65 -8.77
N TRP A 11 12.37 13.96 -8.59
CA TRP A 11 12.02 14.58 -7.33
C TRP A 11 10.78 15.43 -7.50
N SER A 12 9.78 15.17 -6.67
CA SER A 12 8.70 16.13 -6.51
C SER A 12 9.10 17.23 -5.59
N SER A 13 8.93 18.45 -6.07
CA SER A 13 9.05 19.63 -5.25
C SER A 13 7.96 20.57 -5.74
N VAL A 14 6.82 20.47 -5.07
CA VAL A 14 5.71 21.38 -5.34
C VAL A 14 5.84 22.53 -4.35
N PRO A 15 6.07 23.78 -4.80
CA PRO A 15 5.83 24.91 -3.92
C PRO A 15 4.32 24.96 -3.64
N VAL A 16 3.92 24.75 -2.39
CA VAL A 16 2.51 24.91 -2.02
C VAL A 16 2.26 26.37 -1.67
N TYR A 17 1.32 26.98 -2.38
CA TYR A 17 0.64 28.16 -1.87
C TYR A 17 -0.57 27.70 -1.06
N GLU A 18 -0.64 28.13 0.20
CA GLU A 18 -1.86 28.12 1.00
C GLU A 18 -2.91 29.03 0.33
N THR A 19 -3.59 28.57 -0.70
CA THR A 19 -4.75 29.28 -1.22
C THR A 19 -5.94 28.33 -1.31
N SER A 20 -6.68 28.30 -0.20
CA SER A 20 -8.14 28.10 -0.10
C SER A 20 -8.78 27.04 -1.00
N ASN A 21 -9.16 25.90 -0.41
CA ASN A 21 -10.39 25.11 -0.63
C ASN A 21 -10.99 24.92 -2.04
N ASN A 22 -10.28 25.20 -3.13
CA ASN A 22 -10.82 25.07 -4.48
C ASN A 22 -10.14 23.89 -5.21
N PRO A 23 -10.75 22.69 -5.21
CA PRO A 23 -10.17 21.49 -5.82
C PRO A 23 -10.20 21.50 -7.36
N HIS A 24 -10.54 22.62 -7.97
CA HIS A 24 -10.50 22.81 -9.42
C HIS A 24 -9.35 23.75 -9.74
N ILE A 25 -8.15 23.20 -9.92
CA ILE A 25 -7.19 23.83 -10.81
C ILE A 25 -7.63 23.38 -12.21
N PRO A 26 -8.31 24.22 -13.01
CA PRO A 26 -8.59 23.88 -14.38
C PRO A 26 -7.25 23.73 -15.10
N VAL A 27 -6.97 22.55 -15.64
CA VAL A 27 -5.88 22.36 -16.59
C VAL A 27 -6.20 23.23 -17.80
N LEU A 28 -5.67 24.46 -17.83
CA LEU A 28 -5.86 25.38 -18.94
C LEU A 28 -5.18 24.80 -20.18
N ARG A 29 -5.73 25.01 -21.39
CA ARG A 29 -5.10 24.56 -22.65
C ARG A 29 -3.63 24.96 -22.80
N SER A 30 -3.21 26.06 -22.15
CA SER A 30 -1.79 26.48 -22.06
C SER A 30 -0.87 25.50 -21.31
N GLU A 31 -1.44 24.56 -20.54
CA GLU A 31 -0.72 23.57 -19.74
C GLU A 31 -0.41 22.30 -20.54
N GLU A 32 -1.27 21.90 -21.48
CA GLU A 32 -1.00 20.77 -22.39
C GLU A 32 0.19 21.08 -23.31
N ASP A 33 0.22 22.27 -23.91
CA ASP A 33 1.35 22.70 -24.77
C ASP A 33 2.67 22.74 -24.00
N ARG A 34 2.66 23.18 -22.73
CA ARG A 34 3.83 23.21 -21.85
C ARG A 34 4.27 21.80 -21.43
N ARG A 35 3.32 20.91 -21.17
CA ARG A 35 3.61 19.50 -20.86
C ARG A 35 4.32 18.84 -22.04
N ASP A 36 3.84 19.04 -23.26
CA ASP A 36 4.47 18.48 -24.46
C ASP A 36 5.89 19.04 -24.68
N GLU A 37 6.12 20.33 -24.41
CA GLU A 37 7.45 20.93 -24.45
C GLU A 37 8.40 20.29 -23.42
N ILE A 38 7.95 20.11 -22.17
CA ILE A 38 8.73 19.47 -21.09
C ILE A 38 9.05 18.03 -21.47
N VAL A 39 8.05 17.25 -21.87
CA VAL A 39 8.22 15.86 -22.33
C VAL A 39 9.20 15.79 -23.50
N GLY A 40 9.12 16.73 -24.46
CA GLY A 40 10.04 16.82 -25.59
C GLY A 40 11.49 17.05 -25.14
N LYS A 41 11.73 18.04 -24.27
CA LYS A 41 13.07 18.33 -23.72
C LYS A 41 13.63 17.15 -22.92
N LEU A 42 12.81 16.52 -22.09
CA LEU A 42 13.22 15.34 -21.32
C LEU A 42 13.50 14.13 -22.20
N THR A 43 12.70 13.91 -23.24
CA THR A 43 12.96 12.86 -24.23
C THR A 43 14.31 13.08 -24.91
N GLN A 44 14.63 14.31 -25.29
CA GLN A 44 15.92 14.66 -25.86
C GLN A 44 17.08 14.51 -24.86
N ALA A 45 16.84 14.77 -23.57
CA ALA A 45 17.83 14.57 -22.53
C ALA A 45 18.09 13.06 -22.27
N CYS A 46 17.02 12.28 -22.10
CA CYS A 46 17.07 10.85 -21.84
C CYS A 46 17.65 10.04 -22.99
N SER A 47 17.49 10.49 -24.24
CA SER A 47 18.10 9.82 -25.41
C SER A 47 19.63 9.82 -25.36
N LYS A 48 20.25 10.72 -24.58
CA LYS A 48 21.70 10.73 -24.33
C LYS A 48 22.14 9.65 -23.35
N PHE A 49 21.20 9.00 -22.65
CA PHE A 49 21.43 7.98 -21.63
C PHE A 49 20.75 6.66 -22.04
N PRO A 50 21.23 5.97 -23.09
CA PRO A 50 20.56 4.78 -23.65
C PRO A 50 20.57 3.54 -22.73
N ASN A 51 21.16 3.67 -21.55
CA ASN A 51 21.58 2.61 -20.66
C ASN A 51 20.86 2.64 -19.31
N ILE A 52 19.80 3.45 -19.19
CA ILE A 52 19.02 3.61 -17.96
C ILE A 52 18.30 2.30 -17.63
N GLN A 53 18.56 1.76 -16.46
CA GLN A 53 17.96 0.54 -15.92
C GLN A 53 16.96 0.83 -14.81
N SER A 54 17.12 1.95 -14.08
CA SER A 54 16.31 2.27 -12.92
C SER A 54 15.70 3.68 -13.03
N LEU A 55 14.40 3.77 -12.74
CA LEU A 55 13.66 5.02 -12.55
C LEU A 55 13.15 5.05 -11.12
N ILE A 56 13.67 5.95 -10.30
CA ILE A 56 13.27 6.13 -8.91
C ILE A 56 12.58 7.48 -8.79
N PHE A 57 11.43 7.50 -8.15
CA PHE A 57 10.72 8.71 -7.81
C PHE A 57 10.85 8.87 -6.30
N GLU A 58 11.32 10.03 -5.85
CA GLU A 58 11.64 10.32 -4.46
C GLU A 58 10.68 11.40 -3.92
N THR A 59 10.17 11.21 -2.69
CA THR A 59 9.50 12.27 -1.93
C THR A 59 10.50 12.93 -0.98
N GLY A 60 10.38 14.24 -0.78
CA GLY A 60 11.25 15.00 0.12
C GLY A 60 11.14 14.64 1.61
N ASP A 61 10.21 13.76 2.00
CA ASP A 61 9.88 13.49 3.40
C ASP A 61 10.80 12.44 4.07
N TRP A 62 11.56 11.65 3.31
CA TRP A 62 12.27 10.45 3.84
C TRP A 62 13.67 10.23 3.26
N ILE A 63 14.51 11.26 3.24
CA ILE A 63 15.92 11.09 2.90
C ILE A 63 16.79 11.63 4.02
N GLU A 64 17.55 10.71 4.65
CA GLU A 64 18.72 11.09 5.41
C GLU A 64 19.60 11.98 4.52
N LEU A 65 19.84 13.21 4.97
CA LEU A 65 20.59 14.26 4.28
C LEU A 65 22.09 13.91 4.12
N ASN A 66 22.43 12.67 3.77
CA ASN A 66 23.80 12.17 3.65
C ASN A 66 24.49 12.65 2.35
N GLY A 67 23.90 13.61 1.64
CA GLY A 67 24.55 14.45 0.63
C GLY A 67 24.97 13.77 -0.67
N LYS A 68 24.68 12.47 -0.86
CA LYS A 68 25.16 11.69 -2.01
C LYS A 68 24.20 11.60 -3.21
N VAL A 69 22.95 12.05 -3.07
CA VAL A 69 21.97 12.03 -4.16
C VAL A 69 21.83 13.43 -4.74
N ARG A 70 22.28 13.62 -5.98
CA ARG A 70 22.03 14.84 -6.76
C ARG A 70 20.82 14.57 -7.65
N SER A 71 19.73 15.33 -7.44
CA SER A 71 18.66 15.48 -8.42
C SER A 71 19.29 15.88 -9.77
N LEU A 72 19.22 14.98 -10.76
CA LEU A 72 19.74 15.24 -12.10
C LEU A 72 18.79 16.18 -12.88
N LEU A 73 17.50 16.15 -12.56
CA LEU A 73 16.46 16.93 -13.22
C LEU A 73 15.35 17.23 -12.19
N ASN A 74 15.28 18.47 -11.73
CA ASN A 74 14.05 18.96 -11.11
C ASN A 74 13.04 19.26 -12.22
N LEU A 75 11.98 18.46 -12.29
CA LEU A 75 10.85 18.69 -13.18
C LEU A 75 9.92 19.75 -12.54
N PHE A 76 10.41 20.97 -12.37
CA PHE A 76 9.55 22.02 -11.83
C PHE A 76 8.50 22.46 -12.82
N TRP A 77 7.29 22.65 -12.29
CA TRP A 77 6.31 23.59 -12.80
C TRP A 77 6.91 25.01 -12.72
N PRO A 78 7.10 25.74 -13.84
CA PRO A 78 7.56 27.11 -13.78
C PRO A 78 6.40 27.99 -13.30
N ASP A 79 6.31 28.23 -12.00
CA ASP A 79 5.65 29.44 -11.52
C ASP A 79 6.47 30.64 -12.01
N THR A 80 5.79 31.58 -12.67
CA THR A 80 6.39 32.78 -13.26
C THR A 80 7.03 33.71 -12.23
N ARG A 81 6.92 33.40 -10.93
CA ARG A 81 7.40 34.25 -9.83
C ARG A 81 8.65 33.76 -9.11
N SER A 82 9.10 32.51 -9.31
CA SER A 82 10.37 32.07 -8.71
C SER A 82 11.24 31.30 -9.72
N LEU A 83 12.31 31.97 -10.17
CA LEU A 83 13.39 31.45 -11.00
C LEU A 83 14.20 30.41 -10.21
N ARG A 84 13.63 29.23 -9.91
CA ARG A 84 14.42 28.11 -9.40
C ARG A 84 14.97 27.34 -10.59
N GLN A 85 16.29 27.38 -10.75
CA GLN A 85 16.97 26.70 -11.84
C GLN A 85 16.90 25.17 -11.65
N PRO A 86 16.90 24.38 -12.74
CA PRO A 86 17.09 22.93 -12.65
C PRO A 86 18.29 22.57 -11.75
N GLY A 87 18.12 21.63 -10.83
CA GLY A 87 19.16 21.24 -9.85
C GLY A 87 19.17 22.02 -8.53
N THR A 88 18.28 23.01 -8.35
CA THR A 88 18.13 23.70 -7.06
C THR A 88 17.54 22.76 -6.00
N ARG A 89 18.23 22.58 -4.86
CA ARG A 89 17.72 21.79 -3.73
C ARG A 89 16.51 22.50 -3.12
N ILE A 90 15.39 21.79 -2.98
CA ILE A 90 14.22 22.31 -2.25
C ILE A 90 14.15 21.62 -0.90
N ILE A 91 14.06 22.45 0.14
CA ILE A 91 13.70 22.06 1.49
C ILE A 91 12.19 22.28 1.58
N LEU A 92 11.42 21.21 1.75
CA LEU A 92 9.98 21.29 1.99
C LEU A 92 9.76 21.41 3.50
N GLU A 93 9.20 22.52 3.96
CA GLU A 93 8.93 22.77 5.39
C GLU A 93 7.50 22.35 5.81
N THR A 94 6.68 21.83 4.90
CA THR A 94 5.29 21.45 5.21
C THR A 94 4.85 20.19 4.48
N GLN A 95 4.36 19.20 5.24
CA GLN A 95 3.68 18.00 4.75
C GLN A 95 2.31 18.36 4.20
N LEU A 96 2.17 18.44 2.87
CA LEU A 96 0.89 18.59 2.19
C LEU A 96 0.57 17.37 1.33
N ASP A 97 -0.70 17.25 0.96
CA ASP A 97 -1.25 16.14 0.18
C ASP A 97 -0.91 16.32 -1.32
N ILE A 98 0.37 16.15 -1.67
CA ILE A 98 0.91 16.41 -3.04
C ILE A 98 0.56 15.25 -4.03
N HIS A 99 -0.34 14.35 -3.63
CA HIS A 99 -0.60 13.06 -4.27
C HIS A 99 -1.03 13.15 -5.73
N HIS A 100 -1.99 14.02 -6.04
CA HIS A 100 -2.48 14.26 -7.40
C HIS A 100 -1.40 14.86 -8.32
N MET A 101 -0.56 15.74 -7.75
CA MET A 101 0.48 16.45 -8.50
C MET A 101 1.63 15.51 -8.87
N HIS A 102 1.87 14.42 -8.12
CA HIS A 102 2.94 13.48 -8.44
C HIS A 102 2.66 12.66 -9.69
N ILE A 103 1.41 12.27 -9.90
CA ILE A 103 1.02 11.47 -11.07
C ILE A 103 1.09 12.32 -12.32
N TYR A 104 0.34 13.43 -12.36
CA TYR A 104 0.24 14.28 -13.54
C TYR A 104 1.50 15.12 -13.78
N GLY A 105 2.19 15.54 -12.73
CA GLY A 105 3.37 16.41 -12.82
C GLY A 105 4.68 15.67 -13.08
N ILE A 106 4.78 14.39 -12.70
CA ILE A 106 6.06 13.68 -12.70
C ILE A 106 5.94 12.28 -13.29
N PHE A 107 5.13 11.41 -12.69
CA PHE A 107 5.07 10.01 -13.08
C PHE A 107 4.61 9.84 -14.54
N GLU A 108 3.45 10.39 -14.89
CA GLU A 108 2.89 10.27 -16.24
C GLU A 108 3.80 10.92 -17.32
N PRO A 109 4.33 12.15 -17.15
CA PRO A 109 5.30 12.72 -18.08
C PRO A 109 6.58 11.87 -18.23
N VAL A 110 7.10 11.30 -17.15
CA VAL A 110 8.29 10.44 -17.20
C VAL A 110 8.00 9.14 -17.95
N MET A 111 6.84 8.51 -17.70
CA MET A 111 6.43 7.33 -18.47
C MET A 111 6.26 7.67 -19.96
N GLU A 112 5.77 8.86 -20.28
CA GLU A 112 5.70 9.33 -21.66
C GLU A 112 7.09 9.53 -22.28
N VAL A 113 8.05 10.05 -21.52
CA VAL A 113 9.46 10.15 -21.92
C VAL A 113 10.08 8.76 -22.15
N VAL A 114 9.77 7.78 -21.30
CA VAL A 114 10.19 6.38 -21.49
C VAL A 114 9.68 5.85 -22.83
N ALA A 115 8.38 6.04 -23.10
CA ALA A 115 7.75 5.62 -24.35
C ALA A 115 8.34 6.32 -25.59
N ARG A 116 8.40 7.66 -25.58
CA ARG A 116 8.89 8.47 -26.72
C ARG A 116 10.39 8.28 -26.94
N GLY A 117 11.16 8.18 -25.85
CA GLY A 117 12.60 7.98 -25.85
C GLY A 117 13.05 6.54 -26.09
N LYS A 118 12.12 5.58 -26.14
CA LYS A 118 12.38 4.15 -26.35
C LYS A 118 13.42 3.59 -25.37
N LEU A 119 13.26 3.90 -24.08
CA LEU A 119 14.19 3.45 -23.03
C LEU A 119 14.01 1.95 -22.71
N GLN A 120 14.42 1.08 -23.62
CA GLN A 120 14.20 -0.38 -23.57
C GLN A 120 15.01 -1.12 -22.50
N SER A 121 15.95 -0.43 -21.83
CA SER A 121 16.80 -1.02 -20.80
C SER A 121 16.23 -0.92 -19.39
N VAL A 122 15.05 -0.32 -19.20
CA VAL A 122 14.44 -0.14 -17.88
C VAL A 122 14.04 -1.50 -17.30
N GLU A 123 14.63 -1.81 -16.15
CA GLU A 123 14.45 -3.05 -15.38
C GLU A 123 13.72 -2.80 -14.05
N PHE A 124 13.81 -1.57 -13.52
CA PHE A 124 13.28 -1.18 -12.21
C PHE A 124 12.55 0.16 -12.26
N ILE A 125 11.34 0.22 -11.71
CA ILE A 125 10.58 1.44 -11.48
C ILE A 125 10.10 1.47 -10.03
N SER A 126 10.43 2.52 -9.28
CA SER A 126 9.93 2.72 -7.91
C SER A 126 9.33 4.11 -7.73
N CYS A 127 8.03 4.15 -7.48
CA CYS A 127 7.28 5.35 -7.19
C CYS A 127 6.27 5.07 -6.06
N PRO A 128 6.72 4.94 -4.80
CA PRO A 128 5.87 4.56 -3.66
C PRO A 128 4.89 5.67 -3.24
N PHE A 129 4.65 6.66 -4.09
CA PHE A 129 3.74 7.77 -3.84
C PHE A 129 2.93 8.18 -5.07
N ALA A 130 3.07 7.49 -6.21
CA ALA A 130 2.11 7.63 -7.29
C ALA A 130 0.83 6.92 -6.87
N TYR A 131 -0.25 7.67 -6.65
CA TYR A 131 -1.56 7.09 -6.33
C TYR A 131 -2.21 6.62 -7.62
N MET A 132 -2.04 5.34 -7.96
CA MET A 132 -2.42 4.84 -9.29
C MET A 132 -3.93 4.93 -9.61
N GLU A 133 -4.75 5.33 -8.64
CA GLU A 133 -6.17 5.67 -8.78
C GLU A 133 -6.49 6.82 -9.77
N ASP A 134 -5.57 7.77 -9.95
CA ASP A 134 -5.75 8.89 -10.89
C ASP A 134 -4.93 8.72 -12.18
N PHE A 135 -4.13 7.65 -12.25
CA PHE A 135 -3.24 7.39 -13.39
C PHE A 135 -4.02 6.82 -14.56
N GLN A 136 -4.31 7.66 -15.56
CA GLN A 136 -5.01 7.25 -16.78
C GLN A 136 -4.12 7.39 -18.00
N LEU A 137 -3.71 6.26 -18.56
CA LEU A 137 -3.09 6.23 -19.89
C LEU A 137 -4.14 5.94 -20.95
N ARG A 138 -4.08 6.70 -22.04
CA ARG A 138 -4.82 6.38 -23.26
C ARG A 138 -4.34 5.02 -23.81
N PRO A 139 -5.20 4.20 -24.43
CA PRO A 139 -4.80 2.89 -24.96
C PRO A 139 -3.57 2.93 -25.87
N ASN A 140 -3.45 3.97 -26.71
CA ASN A 140 -2.28 4.17 -27.57
C ASN A 140 -0.98 4.49 -26.81
N GLN A 141 -1.05 5.05 -25.60
CA GLN A 141 0.13 5.24 -24.73
C GLN A 141 0.55 3.91 -24.11
N VAL A 142 -0.41 3.09 -23.67
CA VAL A 142 -0.17 1.74 -23.13
C VAL A 142 0.52 0.85 -24.17
N GLU A 143 0.00 0.82 -25.40
CA GLU A 143 0.58 0.03 -26.49
C GLU A 143 2.02 0.47 -26.85
N ARG A 144 2.32 1.77 -26.73
CA ARG A 144 3.68 2.29 -26.94
C ARG A 144 4.64 1.93 -25.81
N LEU A 145 4.14 1.82 -24.58
CA LEU A 145 4.94 1.46 -23.41
C LEU A 145 5.30 -0.01 -23.37
N LYS A 146 4.38 -0.88 -23.80
CA LYS A 146 4.54 -2.34 -23.77
C LYS A 146 5.89 -2.85 -24.32
N PRO A 147 6.33 -2.49 -25.55
CA PRO A 147 7.62 -2.95 -26.06
C PRO A 147 8.83 -2.28 -25.37
N VAL A 148 8.64 -1.11 -24.75
CA VAL A 148 9.73 -0.38 -24.08
C VAL A 148 10.00 -0.95 -22.69
N LEU A 149 8.95 -1.34 -21.97
CA LEU A 149 9.04 -1.94 -20.64
C LEU A 149 9.20 -3.47 -20.70
N GLY A 150 9.60 -4.01 -21.86
CA GLY A 150 9.80 -5.45 -22.05
C GLY A 150 10.90 -6.07 -21.16
N LYS A 151 11.71 -5.25 -20.48
CA LYS A 151 12.72 -5.70 -19.51
C LYS A 151 12.38 -5.36 -18.06
N LEU A 152 11.22 -4.77 -17.79
CA LEU A 152 10.81 -4.38 -16.44
C LEU A 152 10.64 -5.64 -15.59
N ARG A 153 11.44 -5.77 -14.53
CA ARG A 153 11.43 -6.90 -13.57
C ARG A 153 10.90 -6.48 -12.22
N GLU A 154 11.11 -5.24 -11.82
CA GLU A 154 10.73 -4.76 -10.49
C GLU A 154 9.87 -3.51 -10.61
N LEU A 155 8.72 -3.55 -9.96
CA LEU A 155 7.78 -2.45 -9.94
C LEU A 155 7.32 -2.18 -8.50
N GLU A 156 7.53 -0.96 -8.04
CA GLU A 156 7.05 -0.45 -6.77
C GLU A 156 6.19 0.81 -6.98
N ILE A 157 4.97 0.78 -6.47
CA ILE A 157 3.95 1.82 -6.67
C ILE A 157 3.04 1.94 -5.44
N SER A 158 2.22 2.99 -5.41
CA SER A 158 1.35 3.31 -4.27
C SER A 158 -0.10 3.56 -4.64
N GLY A 159 -0.90 3.79 -3.59
CA GLY A 159 -2.23 4.38 -3.67
C GLY A 159 -3.28 3.57 -4.40
N MET A 160 -3.73 2.50 -3.74
CA MET A 160 -5.04 1.86 -3.99
C MET A 160 -6.10 2.33 -2.97
N SER A 161 -5.93 3.52 -2.39
CA SER A 161 -6.55 3.90 -1.12
C SER A 161 -7.82 4.75 -1.22
N LYS A 162 -8.10 5.50 -2.29
CA LYS A 162 -9.38 6.23 -2.38
C LYS A 162 -10.43 5.34 -3.04
N SER A 163 -11.25 4.75 -2.18
CA SER A 163 -12.37 3.87 -2.54
C SER A 163 -13.66 4.62 -2.91
N THR A 164 -13.74 5.93 -2.67
CA THR A 164 -14.94 6.70 -3.01
C THR A 164 -14.76 7.46 -4.32
N PRO A 165 -15.33 6.97 -5.44
CA PRO A 165 -15.55 7.84 -6.58
C PRO A 165 -16.38 9.04 -6.09
N ARG A 166 -15.87 10.27 -6.28
CA ARG A 166 -16.60 11.49 -5.90
C ARG A 166 -17.98 11.58 -6.57
N ASN A 167 -18.20 10.83 -7.67
CA ASN A 167 -19.45 10.73 -8.40
C ASN A 167 -19.76 9.27 -8.77
N GLN A 168 -21.02 8.85 -8.62
CA GLN A 168 -21.47 7.49 -8.99
C GLN A 168 -21.25 7.13 -10.48
N ASN A 169 -21.00 8.13 -11.33
CA ASN A 169 -20.80 7.97 -12.78
C ASN A 169 -19.32 7.95 -13.22
N SER A 170 -18.34 8.09 -12.32
CA SER A 170 -16.92 8.00 -12.70
C SER A 170 -16.46 6.54 -12.75
N GLN A 171 -15.61 6.19 -13.71
CA GLN A 171 -14.92 4.90 -13.74
C GLN A 171 -14.28 4.61 -12.37
N PRO A 172 -14.23 3.33 -11.95
CA PRO A 172 -13.62 3.00 -10.68
C PRO A 172 -12.16 3.44 -10.71
N PRO A 173 -11.67 4.18 -9.69
CA PRO A 173 -10.35 4.80 -9.69
C PRO A 173 -9.23 3.83 -10.09
N LYS A 174 -9.36 2.55 -9.75
CA LYS A 174 -8.31 1.55 -9.99
C LYS A 174 -8.31 0.93 -11.39
N GLN A 175 -9.29 1.20 -12.26
CA GLN A 175 -9.37 0.51 -13.57
C GLN A 175 -8.16 0.72 -14.44
N ALA A 176 -7.66 1.96 -14.48
CA ALA A 176 -6.53 2.31 -15.31
C ALA A 176 -5.23 1.66 -14.80
N PHE A 177 -5.07 1.54 -13.48
CA PHE A 177 -3.98 0.79 -12.87
C PHE A 177 -3.95 -0.67 -13.34
N TYR A 178 -5.04 -1.41 -13.21
CA TYR A 178 -5.10 -2.81 -13.62
C TYR A 178 -4.97 -3.00 -15.13
N SER A 179 -5.51 -2.07 -15.92
CA SER A 179 -5.33 -2.08 -17.37
C SER A 179 -3.86 -1.91 -17.75
N TRP A 180 -3.16 -1.01 -17.06
CA TRP A 180 -1.72 -0.82 -17.24
C TRP A 180 -0.92 -2.05 -16.80
N MET A 181 -1.21 -2.60 -15.61
CA MET A 181 -0.59 -3.85 -15.14
C MET A 181 -0.81 -5.02 -16.10
N GLY A 182 -2.00 -5.16 -16.67
CA GLY A 182 -2.27 -6.19 -17.67
C GLY A 182 -1.43 -6.03 -18.94
N ALA A 183 -1.00 -4.81 -19.28
CA ALA A 183 -0.21 -4.56 -20.48
C ALA A 183 1.30 -4.77 -20.28
N ILE A 184 1.83 -4.43 -19.09
CA ILE A 184 3.28 -4.42 -18.83
C ILE A 184 3.74 -5.48 -17.82
N GLY A 185 2.81 -6.12 -17.13
CA GLY A 185 3.08 -6.96 -15.96
C GLY A 185 3.72 -8.32 -16.26
N ILE A 186 3.71 -8.77 -17.52
CA ILE A 186 4.18 -10.12 -17.89
C ILE A 186 5.63 -10.39 -17.49
N ASN A 187 6.50 -9.37 -17.51
CA ASN A 187 7.92 -9.52 -17.17
C ASN A 187 8.25 -9.16 -15.71
N VAL A 188 7.26 -8.67 -14.95
CA VAL A 188 7.47 -8.25 -13.57
C VAL A 188 7.70 -9.47 -12.69
N GLU A 189 8.90 -9.57 -12.12
CA GLU A 189 9.30 -10.59 -11.16
C GLU A 189 9.01 -10.16 -9.72
N THR A 190 9.01 -8.86 -9.44
CA THR A 190 8.75 -8.31 -8.10
C THR A 190 7.78 -7.14 -8.17
N LEU A 191 6.64 -7.28 -7.48
CA LEU A 191 5.61 -6.27 -7.38
C LEU A 191 5.46 -5.80 -5.94
N ARG A 192 5.62 -4.50 -5.72
CA ARG A 192 5.36 -3.84 -4.43
C ARG A 192 4.25 -2.82 -4.60
N ILE A 193 3.16 -3.01 -3.86
CA ILE A 193 2.05 -2.08 -3.83
C ILE A 193 1.89 -1.62 -2.38
N GLY A 194 2.05 -0.34 -2.11
CA GLY A 194 1.71 0.14 -0.79
C GLY A 194 1.75 1.63 -0.61
N THR A 195 1.01 2.10 0.39
CA THR A 195 1.02 3.50 0.76
C THR A 195 2.01 3.74 1.90
N PRO A 196 2.87 4.77 1.82
CA PRO A 196 3.81 5.11 2.89
C PRO A 196 3.11 5.55 4.19
N ARG A 197 1.82 5.91 4.09
CA ARG A 197 1.00 6.35 5.22
C ARG A 197 0.00 5.23 5.56
N ALA A 198 0.01 4.76 6.81
CA ALA A 198 -0.87 3.70 7.32
C ALA A 198 -2.37 4.08 7.41
N ARG A 199 -2.84 5.12 6.71
CA ARG A 199 -4.25 5.55 6.78
C ARG A 199 -5.08 4.81 5.74
N VAL A 200 -5.41 3.57 6.05
CA VAL A 200 -6.40 2.80 5.31
C VAL A 200 -7.79 3.38 5.64
N GLN A 201 -8.48 3.93 4.64
CA GLN A 201 -9.81 4.50 4.86
C GLN A 201 -10.83 3.40 5.19
N SER A 202 -11.69 3.68 6.17
CA SER A 202 -12.55 2.68 6.83
C SER A 202 -13.78 2.25 6.04
N GLU A 203 -14.06 2.81 4.87
CA GLU A 203 -15.35 2.58 4.20
C GLU A 203 -15.18 2.39 2.68
N TYR A 204 -15.44 1.16 2.23
CA TYR A 204 -15.96 0.96 0.89
C TYR A 204 -17.45 1.27 0.94
N GLY A 205 -17.91 2.19 0.09
CA GLY A 205 -19.33 2.29 -0.19
C GLY A 205 -19.80 0.94 -0.72
N ASN A 206 -20.67 0.27 0.02
CA ASN A 206 -21.32 -0.98 -0.41
C ASN A 206 -21.96 -0.76 -1.78
N GLY A 207 -21.37 -1.26 -2.86
CA GLY A 207 -22.06 -1.23 -4.16
C GLY A 207 -21.23 -1.38 -5.43
N PHE A 208 -19.93 -1.07 -5.42
CA PHE A 208 -19.19 -1.13 -6.69
C PHE A 208 -18.62 -2.52 -6.97
N ARG A 209 -19.34 -3.32 -7.77
CA ARG A 209 -18.84 -4.57 -8.35
C ARG A 209 -18.21 -4.27 -9.69
N TRP A 210 -16.88 -4.20 -9.73
CA TRP A 210 -16.14 -4.18 -10.97
C TRP A 210 -15.39 -5.50 -11.12
N GLU A 211 -15.54 -6.14 -12.27
CA GLU A 211 -14.80 -7.33 -12.63
C GLU A 211 -13.46 -6.94 -13.22
N ILE A 212 -12.39 -7.35 -12.53
CA ILE A 212 -11.02 -7.12 -12.95
C ILE A 212 -10.61 -8.33 -13.78
N PRO A 213 -10.21 -8.14 -15.04
CA PRO A 213 -9.72 -9.26 -15.83
C PRO A 213 -8.47 -9.85 -15.15
N PRO A 214 -8.25 -11.17 -15.25
CA PRO A 214 -7.02 -11.80 -14.81
C PRO A 214 -5.78 -11.06 -15.35
N LEU A 215 -4.85 -10.71 -14.46
CA LEU A 215 -3.61 -10.04 -14.85
C LEU A 215 -2.58 -11.09 -15.22
N ASN A 216 -2.00 -10.99 -16.42
CA ASN A 216 -0.90 -11.86 -16.80
C ASN A 216 0.40 -11.43 -16.13
N LEU A 217 0.63 -11.96 -14.92
CA LEU A 217 1.84 -11.78 -14.11
C LEU A 217 2.63 -13.10 -14.05
N SER A 218 2.83 -13.77 -15.19
CA SER A 218 3.40 -15.13 -15.25
C SER A 218 4.81 -15.28 -14.70
N ASN A 219 5.61 -14.20 -14.71
CA ASN A 219 6.98 -14.21 -14.19
C ASN A 219 7.08 -13.72 -12.74
N LEU A 220 5.95 -13.43 -12.08
CA LEU A 220 5.93 -12.90 -10.72
C LEU A 220 6.47 -13.92 -9.73
N LYS A 221 7.54 -13.55 -9.03
CA LYS A 221 8.16 -14.35 -7.96
C LYS A 221 7.87 -13.77 -6.58
N ARG A 222 7.77 -12.45 -6.46
CA ARG A 222 7.62 -11.79 -5.15
C ARG A 222 6.53 -10.73 -5.22
N MET A 223 5.57 -10.81 -4.31
CA MET A 223 4.48 -9.85 -4.18
C MET A 223 4.44 -9.30 -2.76
N PHE A 224 4.53 -7.98 -2.63
CA PHE A 224 4.42 -7.27 -1.35
C PHE A 224 3.27 -6.29 -1.46
N VAL A 225 2.28 -6.42 -0.58
CA VAL A 225 1.19 -5.47 -0.47
C VAL A 225 1.14 -4.92 0.95
N ALA A 226 1.20 -3.61 1.09
CA ALA A 226 1.22 -2.95 2.39
C ALA A 226 0.28 -1.74 2.44
N ASN A 227 -0.43 -1.54 3.55
CA ASN A 227 -1.26 -0.34 3.76
C ASN A 227 -2.23 -0.09 2.58
N ALA A 228 -2.93 -1.13 2.13
CA ALA A 228 -3.81 -1.07 0.97
C ALA A 228 -5.19 -1.65 1.26
N THR A 229 -6.22 -1.04 0.67
CA THR A 229 -7.56 -1.65 0.66
C THR A 229 -7.71 -2.45 -0.63
N LEU A 230 -7.89 -3.76 -0.49
CA LEU A 230 -8.04 -4.72 -1.57
C LEU A 230 -9.45 -5.31 -1.57
N THR A 231 -9.81 -5.99 -2.65
CA THR A 231 -10.93 -6.93 -2.70
C THR A 231 -10.39 -8.31 -3.04
N MET A 232 -11.14 -9.38 -2.72
CA MET A 232 -10.76 -10.73 -3.14
C MET A 232 -10.63 -10.85 -4.67
N ASN A 233 -11.42 -10.10 -5.43
CA ASN A 233 -11.30 -10.05 -6.89
C ASN A 233 -9.96 -9.43 -7.33
N GLU A 234 -9.51 -8.37 -6.67
CA GLU A 234 -8.22 -7.71 -6.95
C GLU A 234 -7.04 -8.65 -6.65
N VAL A 235 -7.08 -9.32 -5.50
CA VAL A 235 -6.05 -10.29 -5.11
C VAL A 235 -6.05 -11.49 -6.06
N GLY A 236 -7.22 -12.04 -6.35
CA GLY A 236 -7.39 -13.14 -7.29
C GLY A 236 -6.89 -12.79 -8.70
N ALA A 237 -7.17 -11.58 -9.18
CA ALA A 237 -6.71 -11.11 -10.49
C ALA A 237 -5.18 -11.01 -10.59
N MET A 238 -4.51 -10.55 -9.53
CA MET A 238 -3.04 -10.47 -9.47
C MET A 238 -2.39 -11.86 -9.37
N LEU A 239 -3.00 -12.80 -8.65
CA LEU A 239 -2.47 -14.15 -8.42
C LEU A 239 -2.89 -15.18 -9.49
N CYS A 240 -3.75 -14.81 -10.44
CA CYS A 240 -4.36 -15.73 -11.40
C CYS A 240 -3.36 -16.44 -12.35
N PHE A 241 -2.22 -15.82 -12.65
CA PHE A 241 -1.20 -16.44 -13.51
C PHE A 241 0.19 -16.49 -12.84
N ALA A 242 0.29 -16.19 -11.55
CA ALA A 242 1.55 -16.13 -10.82
C ALA A 242 2.03 -17.52 -10.34
N GLU A 243 2.10 -18.52 -11.24
CA GLU A 243 2.46 -19.91 -10.87
C GLU A 243 3.87 -20.03 -10.26
N GLY A 244 4.77 -19.14 -10.66
CA GLY A 244 6.15 -19.04 -10.16
C GLY A 244 6.31 -18.23 -8.87
N LEU A 245 5.23 -17.89 -8.17
CA LEU A 245 5.30 -17.09 -6.94
C LEU A 245 6.09 -17.84 -5.85
N GLU A 246 7.11 -17.17 -5.31
CA GLU A 246 8.02 -17.65 -4.27
C GLU A 246 7.77 -16.97 -2.91
N GLU A 247 7.43 -15.69 -2.93
CA GLU A 247 7.19 -14.89 -1.71
C GLU A 247 5.91 -14.06 -1.83
N LEU A 248 5.08 -14.13 -0.78
CA LEU A 248 3.89 -13.31 -0.62
C LEU A 248 3.93 -12.62 0.74
N THR A 249 3.89 -11.30 0.74
CA THR A 249 3.75 -10.51 1.96
C THR A 249 2.54 -9.60 1.83
N ILE A 250 1.63 -9.71 2.78
CA ILE A 250 0.47 -8.83 2.91
C ILE A 250 0.46 -8.28 4.33
N SER A 251 0.67 -6.99 4.49
CA SER A 251 0.70 -6.33 5.81
C SER A 251 -0.22 -5.14 5.81
N ASN A 252 -0.97 -4.95 6.90
CA ASN A 252 -1.83 -3.79 7.08
C ASN A 252 -2.73 -3.55 5.87
N CYS A 253 -3.26 -4.64 5.29
CA CYS A 253 -4.20 -4.59 4.19
C CYS A 253 -5.59 -4.91 4.70
N ARG A 254 -6.60 -4.29 4.09
CA ARG A 254 -8.00 -4.59 4.40
C ARG A 254 -8.66 -5.16 3.17
N ILE A 255 -9.37 -6.26 3.31
CA ILE A 255 -10.18 -6.80 2.21
C ILE A 255 -11.63 -6.37 2.42
N ALA A 256 -12.15 -5.54 1.52
CA ALA A 256 -13.44 -4.88 1.68
C ALA A 256 -14.64 -5.84 1.55
N GLN A 257 -14.99 -6.53 2.64
CA GLN A 257 -16.18 -7.37 2.80
C GLN A 257 -16.70 -7.31 4.25
N LYS A 258 -17.81 -8.01 4.54
CA LYS A 258 -18.59 -7.84 5.78
C LYS A 258 -17.90 -8.36 7.05
N SER A 259 -17.08 -9.41 6.97
CA SER A 259 -16.37 -10.02 8.08
C SER A 259 -14.92 -10.28 7.63
N GLU A 260 -13.94 -9.74 8.34
CA GLU A 260 -12.54 -9.82 7.90
C GLU A 260 -11.92 -11.19 8.19
N ASP A 261 -12.30 -11.81 9.29
CA ASP A 261 -11.92 -13.16 9.68
C ASP A 261 -12.31 -14.20 8.61
N ASP A 262 -13.55 -14.14 8.11
CA ASP A 262 -14.03 -14.98 7.01
C ASP A 262 -13.26 -14.75 5.71
N VAL A 263 -12.91 -13.50 5.44
CA VAL A 263 -12.22 -13.13 4.21
C VAL A 263 -10.78 -13.61 4.20
N TRP A 264 -10.07 -13.46 5.31
CA TRP A 264 -8.69 -13.95 5.43
C TRP A 264 -8.64 -15.48 5.44
N PHE A 265 -9.61 -16.13 6.08
CA PHE A 265 -9.76 -17.58 6.00
C PHE A 265 -10.02 -18.03 4.55
N THR A 266 -10.98 -17.40 3.86
CA THR A 266 -11.27 -17.64 2.43
C THR A 266 -10.03 -17.37 1.55
N PHE A 267 -9.24 -16.36 1.88
CA PHE A 267 -8.00 -16.07 1.17
C PHE A 267 -6.96 -17.19 1.32
N LEU A 268 -6.77 -17.71 2.53
CA LEU A 268 -5.87 -18.84 2.77
C LEU A 268 -6.36 -20.11 2.06
N GLN A 269 -7.67 -20.38 2.08
CA GLN A 269 -8.28 -21.46 1.30
C GLN A 269 -8.05 -21.27 -0.21
N TYR A 270 -8.16 -20.05 -0.72
CA TYR A 270 -7.84 -19.73 -2.11
C TYR A 270 -6.38 -20.05 -2.44
N LEU A 271 -5.42 -19.64 -1.60
CA LEU A 271 -4.00 -19.95 -1.83
C LEU A 271 -3.75 -21.46 -1.85
N LYS A 272 -4.38 -22.21 -0.95
CA LYS A 272 -4.32 -23.67 -0.90
C LYS A 272 -4.89 -24.29 -2.17
N GLY A 273 -6.11 -23.92 -2.56
CA GLY A 273 -6.78 -24.46 -3.75
C GLY A 273 -6.03 -24.19 -5.06
N ARG A 274 -5.19 -23.16 -5.10
CA ARG A 274 -4.35 -22.82 -6.26
C ARG A 274 -3.06 -23.64 -6.34
N GLY A 275 -2.58 -24.19 -5.22
CA GLY A 275 -1.42 -25.07 -5.19
C GLY A 275 -0.12 -24.43 -5.70
N PHE A 276 0.24 -23.25 -5.18
CA PHE A 276 1.47 -22.54 -5.58
C PHE A 276 2.73 -23.34 -5.23
N LYS A 277 3.29 -24.06 -6.21
CA LYS A 277 4.39 -25.04 -6.02
C LYS A 277 5.71 -24.42 -5.58
N HIS A 278 5.92 -23.14 -5.89
CA HIS A 278 7.17 -22.43 -5.62
C HIS A 278 7.10 -21.55 -4.38
N LEU A 279 5.92 -21.39 -3.77
CA LEU A 279 5.69 -20.48 -2.66
C LEU A 279 6.39 -21.01 -1.42
N ARG A 280 7.38 -20.25 -0.95
CA ARG A 280 8.28 -20.65 0.15
C ARG A 280 8.20 -19.72 1.35
N ARG A 281 7.66 -18.53 1.15
CA ARG A 281 7.52 -17.51 2.19
C ARG A 281 6.16 -16.85 2.10
N ILE A 282 5.41 -16.93 3.18
CA ILE A 282 4.18 -16.17 3.37
C ILE A 282 4.31 -15.38 4.66
N ASP A 283 4.02 -14.09 4.60
CA ASP A 283 3.98 -13.22 5.77
C ASP A 283 2.70 -12.39 5.72
N LEU A 284 1.76 -12.74 6.59
CA LEU A 284 0.43 -12.12 6.66
C LEU A 284 0.29 -11.40 7.99
N ASP A 285 0.36 -10.09 7.93
CA ASP A 285 0.13 -9.20 9.06
C ASP A 285 -1.26 -8.55 8.90
N LEU A 286 -2.24 -9.22 9.51
CA LEU A 286 -3.65 -9.04 9.20
C LEU A 286 -4.30 -7.85 9.92
N SER A 287 -3.71 -7.39 11.03
CA SER A 287 -4.41 -6.51 11.99
C SER A 287 -3.56 -5.37 12.59
N THR A 288 -2.22 -5.41 12.51
CA THR A 288 -1.40 -4.56 13.39
C THR A 288 -1.39 -3.06 13.04
N GLY A 289 -1.73 -2.67 11.81
CA GLY A 289 -1.62 -1.29 11.33
C GLY A 289 -2.91 -0.58 10.93
N HIS A 290 -4.10 -1.14 11.22
CA HIS A 290 -5.36 -0.51 10.84
C HIS A 290 -5.99 0.32 11.96
N GLU A 291 -6.51 1.49 11.59
CA GLU A 291 -7.56 2.19 12.34
C GLU A 291 -8.91 1.46 12.12
N CYS A 292 -8.95 0.20 12.55
CA CYS A 292 -10.05 -0.70 12.30
C CYS A 292 -11.24 -0.33 13.19
N LYS A 293 -12.20 0.43 12.65
CA LYS A 293 -13.47 0.73 13.32
C LYS A 293 -14.34 -0.52 13.37
N GLY A 294 -14.73 -0.94 14.56
CA GLY A 294 -15.77 -1.96 14.77
C GLY A 294 -15.26 -3.39 14.95
N PHE A 295 -14.01 -3.59 15.35
CA PHE A 295 -13.48 -4.91 15.66
C PHE A 295 -13.42 -5.12 17.16
N GLU A 296 -13.92 -6.26 17.61
CA GLU A 296 -13.77 -6.70 18.99
C GLU A 296 -12.39 -7.33 19.24
N PHE A 297 -11.66 -7.74 18.21
CA PHE A 297 -10.41 -8.52 18.30
C PHE A 297 -9.38 -8.19 17.20
N GLU A 298 -8.11 -8.54 17.43
CA GLU A 298 -7.03 -8.46 16.43
C GLU A 298 -6.74 -9.88 15.87
N LEU A 299 -6.69 -10.02 14.55
CA LEU A 299 -6.28 -11.29 13.91
C LEU A 299 -4.77 -11.53 14.09
N PRO A 300 -4.32 -12.78 14.24
CA PRO A 300 -2.91 -13.07 14.42
C PRO A 300 -2.10 -12.80 13.14
N ARG A 301 -0.79 -12.54 13.31
CA ARG A 301 0.17 -12.56 12.22
C ARG A 301 0.55 -14.01 11.92
N VAL A 302 0.55 -14.38 10.64
CA VAL A 302 0.89 -15.73 10.18
C VAL A 302 2.16 -15.65 9.33
N GLU A 303 3.23 -16.29 9.80
CA GLU A 303 4.51 -16.39 9.10
C GLU A 303 4.76 -17.85 8.72
N ILE A 304 5.02 -18.11 7.43
CA ILE A 304 5.27 -19.44 6.93
C ILE A 304 6.58 -19.44 6.18
N THR A 305 7.44 -20.38 6.53
CA THR A 305 8.73 -20.60 5.89
C THR A 305 8.88 -22.07 5.50
N GLY A 306 9.32 -22.31 4.27
CA GLY A 306 9.33 -23.64 3.67
C GLY A 306 8.27 -23.73 2.58
N ASN A 307 8.28 -24.83 1.82
CA ASN A 307 7.35 -24.99 0.71
C ASN A 307 5.90 -25.04 1.23
N TRP A 308 5.05 -24.13 0.76
CA TRP A 308 3.64 -24.01 1.16
C TRP A 308 2.84 -25.32 1.09
N ASN A 309 3.19 -26.21 0.17
CA ASN A 309 2.48 -27.48 -0.05
C ASN A 309 3.15 -28.66 0.68
N ASP A 310 4.12 -28.41 1.53
CA ASP A 310 4.86 -29.42 2.29
C ASP A 310 4.33 -29.49 3.73
N GLU A 311 4.17 -30.71 4.25
CA GLU A 311 3.77 -30.99 5.63
C GLU A 311 4.82 -30.51 6.65
N PHE A 312 6.07 -30.30 6.21
CA PHE A 312 7.15 -29.78 7.05
C PHE A 312 7.28 -28.25 7.01
N ALA A 313 6.38 -27.55 6.34
CA ALA A 313 6.39 -26.09 6.33
C ALA A 313 6.23 -25.56 7.77
N THR A 314 7.17 -24.72 8.20
CA THR A 314 7.08 -24.11 9.53
C THR A 314 6.09 -22.96 9.44
N CYS A 315 4.95 -23.07 10.14
CA CYS A 315 4.00 -21.98 10.32
C CYS A 315 4.06 -21.49 11.78
N ILE A 316 4.38 -20.20 11.92
CA ILE A 316 4.46 -19.48 13.17
C ILE A 316 3.30 -18.50 13.19
N VAL A 317 2.41 -18.66 14.18
CA VAL A 317 1.28 -17.77 14.40
C VAL A 317 1.59 -16.90 15.60
N LYS A 318 1.54 -15.57 15.42
CA LYS A 318 1.86 -14.57 16.43
C LYS A 318 0.61 -13.75 16.71
N LEU A 319 -0.04 -14.01 17.84
CA LEU A 319 -1.18 -13.25 18.30
C LEU A 319 -0.70 -12.08 19.18
N PRO A 320 -0.95 -10.82 18.83
CA PRO A 320 -0.60 -9.69 19.69
C PRO A 320 -1.32 -9.78 21.03
N VAL A 321 -0.60 -9.50 22.13
CA VAL A 321 -1.15 -9.49 23.48
C VAL A 321 -0.78 -8.20 24.22
N GLY A 322 -1.71 -7.69 25.03
CA GLY A 322 -1.52 -6.45 25.78
C GLY A 322 -1.77 -5.20 24.94
N THR A 323 -1.09 -4.09 25.25
CA THR A 323 -1.32 -2.77 24.63
C THR A 323 -0.15 -2.22 23.81
N SER A 324 1.05 -2.80 23.97
CA SER A 324 2.28 -2.29 23.36
C SER A 324 2.50 -2.74 21.92
N GLY A 325 1.79 -3.76 21.46
CA GLY A 325 2.07 -4.44 20.18
C GLY A 325 3.44 -5.12 20.12
N LYS A 326 4.15 -5.24 21.25
CA LYS A 326 5.50 -5.84 21.35
C LYS A 326 5.51 -7.25 21.92
N GLN A 327 4.42 -7.65 22.56
CA GLN A 327 4.26 -8.96 23.15
C GLN A 327 3.35 -9.79 22.25
N PHE A 328 3.76 -11.03 22.01
CA PHE A 328 3.01 -11.96 21.19
C PHE A 328 2.87 -13.28 21.91
N TYR A 329 1.67 -13.84 21.89
CA TYR A 329 1.46 -15.26 22.14
C TYR A 329 1.77 -16.02 20.85
N VAL A 330 2.70 -16.97 20.93
CA VAL A 330 3.21 -17.67 19.75
C VAL A 330 2.78 -19.13 19.76
N THR A 331 2.17 -19.57 18.66
CA THR A 331 1.86 -20.98 18.41
C THR A 331 2.54 -21.47 17.14
N TYR A 332 2.79 -22.77 17.09
CA TYR A 332 3.33 -23.48 15.93
C TYR A 332 2.28 -24.47 15.48
N LYS A 333 1.86 -24.36 14.22
CA LYS A 333 0.75 -25.15 13.66
C LYS A 333 1.13 -25.69 12.29
N ASP A 334 0.48 -26.74 11.84
CA ASP A 334 0.49 -27.14 10.45
C ASP A 334 -0.69 -26.46 9.75
N LEU A 335 -0.43 -25.44 8.95
CA LEU A 335 -1.51 -24.69 8.33
C LEU A 335 -2.30 -25.50 7.30
N GLN A 336 -1.70 -26.51 6.67
CA GLN A 336 -2.42 -27.34 5.71
C GLN A 336 -3.46 -28.18 6.41
N VAL A 337 -3.10 -28.82 7.53
CA VAL A 337 -4.01 -29.60 8.38
C VAL A 337 -5.12 -28.70 8.94
N GLU A 338 -4.78 -27.52 9.45
CA GLU A 338 -5.77 -26.58 9.99
C GLU A 338 -6.74 -26.11 8.90
N LEU A 339 -6.26 -25.86 7.68
CA LEU A 339 -7.13 -25.52 6.54
C LEU A 339 -7.98 -26.67 6.01
N ASP A 340 -7.59 -27.94 6.21
CA ASP A 340 -8.40 -29.12 5.85
C ASP A 340 -9.43 -29.48 6.93
N THR A 341 -9.15 -29.14 8.19
CA THR A 341 -9.95 -29.59 9.32
C THR A 341 -11.15 -28.69 9.58
N HIS A 342 -10.99 -27.38 9.38
CA HIS A 342 -11.99 -26.40 9.77
C HIS A 342 -12.77 -25.88 8.56
N GLU A 343 -14.10 -25.78 8.70
CA GLU A 343 -14.99 -25.28 7.65
C GLU A 343 -15.34 -23.80 7.85
N THR A 344 -15.17 -23.28 9.06
CA THR A 344 -15.52 -21.91 9.43
C THR A 344 -14.29 -21.12 9.89
N ALA A 345 -14.33 -19.81 9.69
CA ALA A 345 -13.26 -18.92 10.12
C ALA A 345 -13.09 -18.91 11.65
N GLU A 346 -14.19 -18.95 12.40
CA GLU A 346 -14.17 -18.96 13.86
C GLU A 346 -13.41 -20.18 14.41
N GLU A 347 -13.75 -21.39 13.94
CA GLU A 347 -13.07 -22.64 14.32
C GLU A 347 -11.59 -22.62 13.91
N PHE A 348 -11.31 -22.11 12.71
CA PHE A 348 -9.96 -22.02 12.19
C PHE A 348 -9.06 -21.09 13.03
N TRP A 349 -9.52 -19.86 13.31
CA TRP A 349 -8.77 -18.90 14.13
C TRP A 349 -8.70 -19.34 15.60
N GLY A 350 -9.76 -19.97 16.11
CA GLY A 350 -9.79 -20.64 17.41
C GLY A 350 -8.67 -21.68 17.51
N SER A 351 -8.64 -22.64 16.60
CA SER A 351 -7.62 -23.68 16.60
C SER A 351 -6.20 -23.13 16.43
N LEU A 352 -5.96 -22.21 15.48
CA LEU A 352 -4.63 -21.63 15.26
C LEU A 352 -4.06 -20.95 16.50
N THR A 353 -4.92 -20.37 17.32
CA THR A 353 -4.52 -19.60 18.52
C THR A 353 -4.81 -20.33 19.83
N ASN A 354 -5.27 -21.58 19.80
CA ASN A 354 -5.75 -22.32 20.98
C ASN A 354 -6.85 -21.54 21.74
N GLU A 355 -7.85 -21.07 21.02
CA GLU A 355 -9.03 -20.31 21.50
C GLU A 355 -8.71 -18.94 22.13
N LYS A 356 -7.49 -18.44 21.96
CA LYS A 356 -7.03 -17.20 22.63
C LYS A 356 -7.27 -15.92 21.86
N TRP A 357 -7.59 -15.99 20.57
CA TRP A 357 -7.76 -14.81 19.71
C TRP A 357 -8.90 -13.87 20.14
N THR A 358 -9.92 -14.37 20.83
CA THR A 358 -11.05 -13.60 21.37
C THR A 358 -10.89 -13.26 22.86
N ALA A 359 -9.83 -13.73 23.52
CA ALA A 359 -9.61 -13.48 24.94
C ALA A 359 -9.31 -12.01 25.25
N SER A 360 -9.73 -11.52 26.42
CA SER A 360 -9.57 -10.11 26.84
C SER A 360 -8.17 -9.55 26.65
N ARG A 361 -7.13 -10.37 26.87
CA ARG A 361 -5.72 -9.98 26.72
C ARG A 361 -5.29 -9.77 25.26
N ALA A 362 -5.81 -10.58 24.34
CA ALA A 362 -5.55 -10.45 22.90
C ALA A 362 -6.37 -9.31 22.29
N THR A 363 -7.60 -9.10 22.78
CA THR A 363 -8.48 -8.03 22.30
C THR A 363 -8.17 -6.67 22.90
N ARG A 364 -7.32 -6.60 23.94
CA ARG A 364 -7.01 -5.39 24.70
C ARG A 364 -6.56 -4.22 23.81
N GLN A 365 -5.63 -4.48 22.88
CA GLN A 365 -5.15 -3.44 21.96
C GLN A 365 -6.26 -2.93 21.04
N ALA A 366 -7.08 -3.82 20.47
CA ALA A 366 -8.24 -3.44 19.65
C ALA A 366 -9.25 -2.61 20.44
N ARG A 367 -9.55 -3.01 21.68
CA ARG A 367 -10.45 -2.26 22.58
C ARG A 367 -9.93 -0.85 22.86
N VAL A 368 -8.65 -0.71 23.23
CA VAL A 368 -8.01 0.61 23.44
C VAL A 368 -8.04 1.46 22.17
N LYS A 369 -7.66 0.89 21.01
CA LYS A 369 -7.72 1.58 19.71
C LYS A 369 -9.14 2.05 19.39
N SER A 370 -10.15 1.20 19.61
CA SER A 370 -11.55 1.52 19.36
C SER A 370 -12.05 2.68 20.23
N VAL A 371 -11.72 2.68 21.53
CA VAL A 371 -12.06 3.77 22.44
C VAL A 371 -11.39 5.09 21.99
N ARG A 372 -10.11 5.05 21.62
CA ARG A 372 -9.38 6.22 21.11
C ARG A 372 -9.97 6.77 19.82
N GLN A 373 -10.35 5.91 18.87
CA GLN A 373 -10.96 6.34 17.61
C GLN A 373 -12.36 6.95 17.81
N LEU A 374 -13.18 6.35 18.67
CA LEU A 374 -14.48 6.93 19.04
C LEU A 374 -14.29 8.32 19.64
N TRP A 375 -13.28 8.48 20.50
CA TRP A 375 -12.93 9.77 21.08
C TRP A 375 -12.49 10.79 20.03
N GLU A 376 -11.55 10.45 19.15
CA GLU A 376 -11.10 11.33 18.07
C GLU A 376 -12.25 11.76 17.15
N HIS A 377 -13.16 10.84 16.84
CA HIS A 377 -14.36 11.15 16.05
C HIS A 377 -15.28 12.14 16.77
N GLN A 378 -15.51 11.96 18.07
CA GLN A 378 -16.32 12.89 18.87
C GLN A 378 -15.66 14.27 19.02
N ILE A 379 -14.34 14.35 19.21
CA ILE A 379 -13.61 15.63 19.21
C ILE A 379 -13.83 16.38 17.90
N ARG A 380 -13.68 15.69 16.75
CA ARG A 380 -13.90 16.29 15.43
C ARG A 380 -15.34 16.79 15.27
N PHE A 381 -16.32 16.09 15.86
CA PHE A 381 -17.73 16.47 15.80
C PHE A 381 -18.09 17.66 16.71
N TRP A 382 -17.56 17.71 17.93
CA TRP A 382 -17.87 18.80 18.88
C TRP A 382 -17.08 20.09 18.60
N GLY A 383 -15.93 19.99 17.93
CA GLY A 383 -15.06 21.13 17.63
C GLY A 383 -14.46 21.79 18.88
N SER A 384 -13.61 22.79 18.69
CA SER A 384 -12.89 23.49 19.78
C SER A 384 -13.76 24.42 20.65
N ARG A 385 -15.08 24.45 20.44
CA ARG A 385 -15.98 25.48 21.01
C ARG A 385 -16.51 25.16 22.40
N ASP A 386 -16.41 23.93 22.88
CA ASP A 386 -16.94 23.52 24.19
C ASP A 386 -15.86 22.85 25.04
N ARG A 387 -14.90 23.66 25.50
CA ARG A 387 -13.71 23.23 26.24
C ARG A 387 -14.04 22.44 27.50
N VAL A 388 -15.12 22.79 28.20
CA VAL A 388 -15.54 22.10 29.43
C VAL A 388 -16.08 20.70 29.14
N ARG A 389 -16.85 20.53 28.06
CA ARG A 389 -17.27 19.19 27.61
C ARG A 389 -16.09 18.36 27.11
N LEU A 390 -15.15 18.99 26.39
CA LEU A 390 -13.94 18.32 25.91
C LEU A 390 -13.06 17.82 27.07
N GLU A 391 -12.87 18.61 28.12
CA GLU A 391 -12.10 18.21 29.31
C GLU A 391 -12.77 17.07 30.09
N LYS A 392 -14.11 17.11 30.27
CA LYS A 392 -14.85 16.01 30.92
C LYS A 392 -14.78 14.72 30.11
N ALA A 393 -14.93 14.80 28.80
CA ALA A 393 -14.85 13.64 27.93
C ALA A 393 -13.41 13.08 27.86
N ASN A 394 -12.38 13.93 27.74
CA ASN A 394 -10.98 13.50 27.86
C ASN A 394 -10.73 12.71 29.15
N LYS A 395 -11.25 13.19 30.29
CA LYS A 395 -11.11 12.49 31.57
C LYS A 395 -11.85 11.14 31.57
N PHE A 396 -13.05 11.09 31.00
CA PHE A 396 -13.83 9.85 30.89
C PHE A 396 -13.13 8.83 29.98
N TYR A 397 -12.69 9.25 28.80
CA TYR A 397 -11.99 8.39 27.85
C TYR A 397 -10.61 7.96 28.36
N GLY A 398 -9.89 8.84 29.03
CA GLY A 398 -8.65 8.50 29.75
C GLY A 398 -8.90 7.43 30.80
N GLY A 399 -9.92 7.60 31.64
CA GLY A 399 -10.30 6.60 32.64
C GLY A 399 -10.72 5.25 32.03
N LEU A 400 -11.42 5.24 30.89
CA LEU A 400 -11.76 3.99 30.19
C LEU A 400 -10.51 3.28 29.61
N VAL A 401 -9.56 4.04 29.07
CA VAL A 401 -8.31 3.48 28.57
C VAL A 401 -7.48 2.92 29.72
N GLU A 402 -7.38 3.66 30.83
CA GLU A 402 -6.72 3.21 32.06
C GLU A 402 -7.40 1.95 32.63
N GLU A 403 -8.74 1.91 32.69
CA GLU A 403 -9.49 0.72 33.14
C GLU A 403 -9.22 -0.50 32.25
N ILE A 404 -9.23 -0.31 30.92
CA ILE A 404 -8.86 -1.38 29.99
C ILE A 404 -7.40 -1.76 30.18
N GLU A 405 -6.48 -0.82 30.46
CA GLU A 405 -5.05 -1.05 30.71
C GLU A 405 -4.76 -1.67 32.10
N GLU A 406 -5.68 -1.54 33.06
CA GLU A 406 -5.60 -2.07 34.43
C GLU A 406 -6.31 -3.41 34.62
N GLU A 407 -7.21 -3.80 33.71
CA GLU A 407 -7.86 -5.13 33.71
C GLU A 407 -6.84 -6.26 34.00
N GLU A 408 -6.91 -6.84 35.21
CA GLU A 408 -6.02 -7.92 35.66
C GLU A 408 -6.48 -9.27 35.09
N ASP A 409 -5.51 -10.07 34.65
CA ASP A 409 -5.72 -11.36 33.99
C ASP A 409 -6.22 -12.43 34.98
N ILE A 410 -7.44 -12.95 34.80
CA ILE A 410 -7.95 -14.12 35.54
C ILE A 410 -7.50 -15.45 34.91
N ASP A 411 -6.91 -15.45 33.70
CA ASP A 411 -6.46 -16.69 33.04
C ASP A 411 -4.97 -16.96 33.22
N SER A 412 -4.65 -18.02 33.98
CA SER A 412 -3.29 -18.46 34.31
C SER A 412 -2.53 -19.19 33.17
N ASP A 413 -3.17 -19.45 32.03
CA ASP A 413 -2.67 -20.43 31.04
C ASP A 413 -2.09 -19.79 29.76
N TRP A 414 -1.35 -18.69 29.87
CA TRP A 414 -0.62 -18.05 28.76
C TRP A 414 0.85 -18.45 28.67
N GLU A 415 1.15 -19.75 28.69
CA GLU A 415 2.49 -20.25 28.35
C GLU A 415 2.83 -19.91 26.89
N GLY A 416 4.03 -19.39 26.59
CA GLY A 416 4.45 -19.07 25.22
C GLY A 416 4.36 -17.60 24.79
N ILE A 417 4.21 -16.67 25.73
CA ILE A 417 4.37 -15.23 25.44
C ILE A 417 5.84 -14.90 25.22
N VAL A 418 6.14 -14.28 24.08
CA VAL A 418 7.46 -13.76 23.72
C VAL A 418 7.38 -12.24 23.63
N SER A 419 8.36 -11.56 24.24
CA SER A 419 8.52 -10.10 24.11
C SER A 419 9.65 -9.80 23.14
N PHE A 420 9.43 -8.90 22.19
CA PHE A 420 10.47 -8.40 21.29
C PHE A 420 10.84 -6.96 21.72
N GLU A 421 12.13 -6.67 21.86
CA GLU A 421 12.65 -5.36 22.28
C GLU A 421 12.57 -4.30 21.18
#